data_AF-A0A2M8L4K3-F1
#
_entry.id   AF-A0A2M8L4K3-F1
#
_cell.length_a   1.000
_cell.length_b   1.000
_cell.length_c   1.000
_cell.angle_alpha   90.00
_cell.angle_beta   90.00
_cell.angle_gamma   90.00
#
_symmetry.space_group_name_H-M   'P 1'
#
loop_
_entity.id
_entity.type
_entity.pdbx_description
1 polymer ?
#
loop_
_entity_poly.entity_id
_entity_poly.type
_entity_poly.pdbx_seq_one_letter_code
_entity_poly.pdbx_strand_id
1 'polypeptide(L)'
;MLKKAKNLIFKYRAYILGIFGLGLVWDIFFNQQISDLAVLILVILWILSIFSFRLEPKIGLILAALSYAVSFIFQFFNQEMIMEKGASWFFVFLLISLVQSFIKSE
;
A
#
# COMPACT_ATOMS: atom_id res chain seq x y z
N MET A 1 -21.60 1.14 -18.02
CA MET A 1 -20.26 0.55 -17.86
C MET A 1 -19.82 0.41 -16.39
N LEU A 2 -20.08 1.42 -15.54
CA LEU A 2 -19.74 1.40 -14.10
C LEU A 2 -20.20 0.16 -13.31
N LYS A 3 -21.43 -0.35 -13.54
CA LYS A 3 -21.92 -1.58 -12.87
C LYS A 3 -21.10 -2.83 -13.20
N LYS A 4 -20.65 -2.99 -14.46
CA LYS A 4 -19.81 -4.14 -14.86
C LYS A 4 -18.42 -4.04 -14.24
N ALA A 5 -17.81 -2.84 -14.24
CA ALA A 5 -16.51 -2.60 -13.62
C ALA A 5 -16.55 -2.87 -12.11
N LYS A 6 -17.60 -2.42 -11.42
CA LYS A 6 -17.79 -2.65 -9.97
C LYS A 6 -17.93 -4.14 -9.64
N ASN A 7 -18.66 -4.90 -10.45
CA ASN A 7 -18.78 -6.35 -10.28
C ASN A 7 -17.46 -7.09 -10.56
N LEU A 8 -16.69 -6.66 -11.55
CA LEU A 8 -15.36 -7.23 -11.85
C LEU A 8 -14.41 -7.00 -10.67
N ILE A 9 -14.31 -5.77 -10.17
CA ILE A 9 -13.46 -5.44 -9.02
C ILE A 9 -13.87 -6.25 -7.79
N PHE A 10 -15.18 -6.40 -7.54
CA PHE A 10 -15.67 -7.18 -6.40
C PHE A 10 -15.39 -8.69 -6.54
N LYS A 11 -15.46 -9.24 -7.77
CA LYS A 11 -15.14 -10.64 -8.05
C LYS A 11 -13.66 -10.93 -7.82
N TYR A 12 -12.77 -10.04 -8.25
CA TYR A 12 -11.31 -10.22 -8.17
C TYR A 12 -10.68 -9.56 -6.95
N ARG A 13 -11.47 -9.06 -6.00
CA ARG A 13 -10.99 -8.31 -4.84
C ARG A 13 -9.82 -9.00 -4.13
N ALA A 14 -9.92 -10.30 -3.82
CA ALA A 14 -8.86 -11.04 -3.13
C ALA A 14 -7.56 -11.09 -3.94
N TYR A 15 -7.65 -11.19 -5.26
CA TYR A 15 -6.49 -11.14 -6.14
C TYR A 15 -5.86 -9.75 -6.17
N ILE A 16 -6.65 -8.66 -6.13
CA ILE A 16 -6.13 -7.29 -6.10
C ILE A 16 -5.31 -7.08 -4.82
N LEU A 17 -5.84 -7.48 -3.66
CA LEU A 17 -5.11 -7.41 -2.39
C LEU A 17 -3.86 -8.30 -2.40
N GLY A 18 -3.97 -9.51 -2.94
CA GLY A 18 -2.83 -10.44 -3.05
C GLY A 18 -1.72 -9.89 -3.93
N ILE A 19 -2.05 -9.38 -5.12
CA ILE A 19 -1.10 -8.77 -6.05
C ILE A 19 -0.46 -7.52 -5.42
N PHE A 20 -1.25 -6.69 -4.73
CA PHE A 20 -0.73 -5.55 -3.99
C PHE A 20 0.27 -5.98 -2.91
N GLY A 21 -0.11 -6.91 -2.04
CA GLY A 21 0.75 -7.38 -0.96
C GLY A 21 2.06 -8.00 -1.47
N LEU A 22 1.98 -8.88 -2.46
CA LEU A 22 3.16 -9.50 -3.08
C LEU A 22 4.04 -8.46 -3.79
N GLY A 23 3.43 -7.53 -4.52
CA GLY A 23 4.16 -6.48 -5.21
C GLY A 23 4.85 -5.50 -4.27
N LEU A 24 4.24 -5.22 -3.11
CA LEU A 24 4.84 -4.38 -2.08
C LEU A 24 6.03 -5.05 -1.38
N VAL A 25 5.90 -6.34 -1.06
CA VAL A 25 7.04 -7.12 -0.54
C VAL A 25 8.16 -7.18 -1.58
N TRP A 26 7.82 -7.42 -2.84
CA TRP A 26 8.80 -7.40 -3.93
C TRP A 26 9.52 -6.05 -4.04
N ASP A 27 8.75 -4.95 -4.00
CA ASP A 27 9.32 -3.60 -4.12
C ASP A 27 10.27 -3.29 -2.96
N ILE A 28 9.90 -3.58 -1.73
CA ILE A 28 10.72 -3.27 -0.55
C ILE A 28 12.00 -4.11 -0.49
N PHE A 29 11.91 -5.42 -0.76
CA PHE A 29 13.01 -6.35 -0.46
C PHE A 29 13.85 -6.77 -1.67
N PHE A 30 13.28 -6.78 -2.88
CA PHE A 30 13.92 -7.38 -4.05
C PHE A 30 14.21 -6.37 -5.16
N ASN A 31 13.39 -5.33 -5.29
CA ASN A 31 13.61 -4.31 -6.28
C ASN A 31 14.73 -3.36 -5.84
N GLN A 32 15.87 -3.41 -6.53
CA GLN A 32 17.03 -2.56 -6.25
C GLN A 32 16.91 -1.14 -6.83
N GLN A 33 15.76 -0.79 -7.40
CA GLN A 33 15.51 0.54 -7.95
C GLN A 33 14.20 1.09 -7.40
N ILE A 34 14.13 2.40 -7.20
CA ILE A 34 12.87 3.10 -6.97
C ILE A 34 12.28 3.34 -8.36
N SER A 35 11.25 2.57 -8.71
CA SER A 35 10.55 2.76 -9.99
C SER A 35 9.24 3.49 -9.72
N ASP A 36 9.18 4.76 -10.12
CA ASP A 36 7.99 5.61 -9.96
C ASP A 36 6.73 4.96 -10.54
N LEU A 37 6.89 4.24 -11.65
CA LEU A 37 5.78 3.57 -12.35
C LEU A 37 5.29 2.34 -11.57
N ALA A 38 6.19 1.58 -10.95
CA ALA A 38 5.81 0.45 -10.10
C ALA A 38 5.11 0.93 -8.82
N VAL A 39 5.63 1.97 -8.18
CA VAL A 39 5.02 2.60 -7.00
C VAL A 39 3.63 3.11 -7.34
N LEU A 40 3.45 3.80 -8.48
CA LEU A 40 2.15 4.29 -8.94
C LEU A 40 1.14 3.15 -9.11
N ILE A 41 1.54 2.03 -9.73
CA ILE A 41 0.68 0.85 -9.91
C ILE A 41 0.26 0.29 -8.54
N LEU A 42 1.20 0.14 -7.60
CA LEU A 42 0.92 -0.38 -6.27
C LEU A 42 0.00 0.55 -5.47
N VAL A 43 0.18 1.87 -5.57
CA VAL A 43 -0.71 2.86 -4.95
C VAL A 43 -2.12 2.76 -5.52
N ILE A 44 -2.27 2.65 -6.84
CA ILE A 44 -3.58 2.47 -7.48
C ILE A 44 -4.24 1.16 -7.01
N LEU A 45 -3.49 0.06 -6.95
CA LEU A 45 -3.98 -1.22 -6.44
C LEU A 45 -4.42 -1.13 -4.98
N TRP A 46 -3.70 -0.36 -4.16
CA TRP A 46 -4.09 -0.10 -2.78
C TRP A 46 -5.41 0.65 -2.70
N ILE A 47 -5.54 1.75 -3.44
CA ILE A 47 -6.77 2.55 -3.51
C ILE A 47 -7.95 1.69 -3.99
N LEU A 48 -7.75 0.86 -5.02
CA LEU A 48 -8.77 -0.10 -5.48
C LEU A 48 -9.12 -1.13 -4.39
N SER A 49 -8.15 -1.59 -3.61
CA SER A 49 -8.37 -2.50 -2.48
C SER A 49 -9.23 -1.85 -1.40
N ILE A 50 -8.99 -0.58 -1.09
CA ILE A 50 -9.78 0.21 -0.15
C ILE A 50 -11.24 0.29 -0.61
N PHE A 51 -11.48 0.66 -1.88
CA PHE A 51 -12.85 0.77 -2.40
C PHE A 51 -13.56 -0.59 -2.53
N SER A 52 -12.83 -1.64 -2.88
CA SER A 52 -13.40 -2.98 -3.11
C SER A 52 -13.73 -3.73 -1.83
N PHE A 53 -12.88 -3.62 -0.81
CA PHE A 53 -13.07 -4.25 0.50
C PHE A 53 -13.65 -3.33 1.57
N ARG A 54 -13.82 -2.03 1.27
CA ARG A 54 -14.22 -1.02 2.24
C ARG A 54 -13.31 -1.02 3.47
N LEU A 55 -12.00 -1.15 3.22
CA LEU A 55 -11.00 -1.24 4.29
C LEU A 55 -11.16 -0.07 5.28
N GLU A 56 -10.97 -0.38 6.55
CA GLU A 56 -10.97 0.65 7.59
C GLU A 56 -9.67 1.48 7.51
N PRO A 57 -9.73 2.80 7.79
CA PRO A 57 -8.53 3.63 7.84
C PRO A 57 -7.45 3.08 8.77
N LYS A 58 -7.86 2.37 9.84
CA LYS A 58 -7.00 1.65 10.76
C LYS A 58 -6.05 0.66 10.08
N ILE A 59 -6.49 0.00 9.00
CA ILE A 59 -5.67 -0.99 8.29
C ILE A 59 -4.47 -0.31 7.61
N GLY A 60 -4.68 0.86 6.99
CA GLY A 60 -3.55 1.61 6.42
C GLY A 60 -2.65 2.22 7.51
N LEU A 61 -3.17 2.57 8.70
CA LEU A 61 -2.32 2.97 9.83
C LEU A 61 -1.46 1.82 10.34
N ILE A 62 -1.99 0.60 10.39
CA ILE A 62 -1.22 -0.61 10.73
C ILE A 62 -0.12 -0.85 9.68
N LEU A 63 -0.45 -0.75 8.39
CA LEU A 63 0.55 -0.89 7.32
C LEU A 63 1.61 0.21 7.35
N ALA A 64 1.23 1.44 7.70
CA ALA A 64 2.18 2.52 7.93
C ALA A 64 3.13 2.14 9.07
N ALA A 65 2.61 1.75 10.24
CA ALA A 65 3.43 1.34 11.38
C ALA A 65 4.36 0.17 11.04
N LEU A 66 3.89 -0.81 10.27
CA LEU A 66 4.73 -1.93 9.78
C LEU A 66 5.84 -1.45 8.85
N SER A 67 5.53 -0.53 7.92
CA SER A 67 6.52 0.02 6.98
C SER A 67 7.58 0.85 7.72
N TYR A 68 7.17 1.60 8.75
CA TYR A 68 8.09 2.30 9.64
C TYR A 68 8.97 1.34 10.45
N ALA A 69 8.39 0.25 10.97
CA ALA A 69 9.16 -0.78 11.67
C ALA A 69 10.19 -1.42 10.75
N VAL A 70 9.84 -1.72 9.48
CA VAL A 70 10.80 -2.18 8.47
C VAL A 70 11.91 -1.14 8.29
N SER A 71 11.57 0.13 8.09
CA SER A 71 12.58 1.19 7.95
C SER A 71 13.55 1.21 9.13
N PHE A 72 13.01 1.21 10.35
CA PHE A 72 13.80 1.28 11.58
C PHE A 72 14.69 0.04 11.78
N ILE A 73 14.17 -1.16 11.54
CA ILE A 73 14.96 -2.40 11.68
C ILE A 73 16.12 -2.41 10.69
N PHE A 74 15.85 -2.10 9.42
CA PHE A 74 16.85 -2.17 8.36
C PHE A 74 17.88 -1.03 8.40
N GLN A 75 17.58 0.05 9.12
CA GLN A 75 18.56 1.07 9.48
C GLN A 75 19.73 0.50 10.30
N PHE A 76 19.47 -0.43 11.23
CA PHE A 76 20.54 -1.08 12.02
C PHE A 76 21.40 -2.05 11.21
N PHE A 77 20.90 -2.52 10.07
CA PHE A 77 21.61 -3.44 9.18
C PHE A 77 22.34 -2.71 8.03
N ASN A 78 22.40 -1.38 8.04
CA ASN A 78 22.96 -0.55 6.96
C ASN A 78 22.35 -0.87 5.58
N GLN A 79 21.09 -1.30 5.54
CA GLN A 79 20.35 -1.57 4.30
C GLN A 79 19.59 -0.31 3.87
N GLU A 80 20.35 0.70 3.44
CA GLU A 80 19.84 2.06 3.14
C GLU A 80 18.63 2.04 2.20
N MET A 81 18.67 1.23 1.15
CA MET A 81 17.59 1.18 0.16
C MET A 81 16.28 0.59 0.72
N ILE A 82 16.36 -0.48 1.53
CA ILE A 82 15.18 -1.08 2.16
C ILE A 82 14.61 -0.10 3.19
N MET A 83 15.48 0.60 3.91
CA MET A 83 15.10 1.64 4.86
C MET A 83 14.31 2.76 4.16
N GLU A 84 14.87 3.35 3.09
CA GLU A 84 14.22 4.42 2.33
C GLU A 84 12.88 4.01 1.73
N LYS A 85 12.77 2.77 1.22
CA LYS A 85 11.50 2.22 0.72
C LYS A 85 10.48 2.03 1.82
N GLY A 86 10.90 1.51 2.99
CA GLY A 86 10.04 1.39 4.16
C GLY A 86 9.49 2.75 4.62
N ALA A 87 10.35 3.77 4.69
CA ALA A 87 9.94 5.13 5.02
C ALA A 87 8.97 5.72 3.97
N SER A 88 9.24 5.50 2.68
CA SER A 88 8.37 5.95 1.59
C SER A 88 6.97 5.34 1.68
N TRP A 89 6.90 4.01 1.89
CA TRP A 89 5.62 3.32 2.05
C TRP A 89 4.89 3.72 3.34
N PHE A 90 5.60 4.03 4.43
CA PHE A 90 5.00 4.62 5.63
C PHE A 90 4.22 5.90 5.30
N PHE A 91 4.83 6.84 4.58
CA PHE A 91 4.16 8.10 4.20
C PHE A 91 2.96 7.86 3.30
N VAL A 92 3.09 6.97 2.31
CA VAL A 92 1.99 6.62 1.40
C VAL A 92 0.79 6.08 2.16
N PHE A 93 1.01 5.12 3.07
CA PHE A 93 -0.07 4.53 3.84
C PHE A 93 -0.69 5.50 4.84
N LEU A 94 0.14 6.29 5.52
CA LEU A 94 -0.32 7.29 6.46
C LEU A 94 -1.23 8.32 5.78
N LEU A 95 -0.79 8.87 4.65
CA LEU A 95 -1.52 9.90 3.92
C LEU A 95 -2.85 9.36 3.39
N ILE A 96 -2.84 8.18 2.78
CA ILE A 96 -4.06 7.55 2.26
C ILE A 96 -5.04 7.22 3.41
N SER A 97 -4.54 6.76 4.57
CA SER A 97 -5.38 6.50 5.75
C SER A 97 -5.97 7.77 6.37
N LEU A 98 -5.20 8.86 6.41
CA LEU A 98 -5.70 10.15 6.88
C LEU A 98 -6.83 10.63 5.98
N VAL A 99 -6.62 10.63 4.65
CA VAL A 99 -7.64 11.02 3.67
C VAL A 99 -8.90 10.17 3.81
N GLN A 100 -8.77 8.85 3.98
CA GLN A 100 -9.93 7.98 4.23
C GLN A 100 -10.68 8.31 5.52
N SER A 101 -9.96 8.66 6.59
CA SER A 101 -10.57 9.02 7.87
C SER A 101 -11.44 10.26 7.73
N PHE A 102 -10.99 11.25 6.95
CA PHE A 102 -11.80 12.44 6.64
C PHE A 102 -13.05 12.09 5.82
N ILE A 103 -12.90 11.27 4.77
CA ILE A 103 -14.04 10.88 3.90
C ILE A 103 -15.10 10.07 4.67
N LYS A 104 -14.71 9.24 5.64
CA LYS A 104 -15.63 8.45 6.47
C LYS A 104 -16.25 9.25 7.63
N SER A 105 -15.75 10.44 7.92
CA SER A 105 -16.21 11.29 9.03
C SER A 105 -17.44 12.14 8.68
N GLU A 106 -17.87 12.12 7.42
CA GLU A 106 -19.14 12.69 6.93
C GLU A 106 -20.21 11.59 6.77
#